data_AF-B3C6G1-F1
#
_entry.id   AF-B3C6G1-F1
#
_cell.length_a   1.000
_cell.length_b   1.000
_cell.length_c   1.000
_cell.angle_alpha   90.00
_cell.angle_beta   90.00
_cell.angle_gamma   90.00
#
_symmetry.space_group_name_H-M   'P 1'
#
loop_
_entity.id
_entity.type
_entity.pdbx_description
1 polymer ?
#
loop_
_entity_poly.entity_id
_entity_poly.type
_entity_poly.pdbx_seq_one_letter_code
_entity_poly.pdbx_strand_id
1 'polypeptide(L)'
;MENKYSGDINVDKSSSRESMDAYKDNWSACLLYRNKQLTRQLEDYQKVTALVGCSSSLMVAMGQLLCLHQKPAYGIVRDEAEWHSLFIVIDLLYGGCLLETLASFCLSAQELRLCYLIRARLTNKTIALLFNITPRSVLKSKQRIKSKLSLSGSDSFDRYIQQC
;
A
#
# COMPACT_ATOMS: atom_id res chain seq x y z
N MET A 1 25.99 81.30 29.23
CA MET A 1 24.98 81.03 28.18
C MET A 1 25.69 80.19 27.14
N GLU A 2 25.47 78.88 27.20
CA GLU A 2 24.76 78.09 26.16
C GLU A 2 25.64 77.92 24.91
N ASN A 3 25.90 76.75 24.34
CA ASN A 3 25.21 75.46 24.39
C ASN A 3 26.22 74.35 24.05
N LYS A 4 26.14 73.25 24.79
CA LYS A 4 26.71 71.95 24.42
C LYS A 4 25.51 71.03 24.36
N TYR A 5 25.05 70.60 23.19
CA TYR A 5 24.26 69.39 22.94
C TYR A 5 23.70 69.43 21.51
N SER A 6 24.21 68.54 20.66
CA SER A 6 23.38 67.86 19.67
C SER A 6 24.12 66.60 19.26
N GLY A 7 24.02 65.59 20.13
CA GLY A 7 24.46 64.24 19.84
C GLY A 7 23.40 63.53 18.99
N ASP A 8 23.86 62.97 17.87
CA ASP A 8 23.56 61.65 17.33
C ASP A 8 22.39 60.87 17.97
N ILE A 9 21.18 61.01 17.41
CA ILE A 9 20.06 60.09 17.63
C ILE A 9 19.34 59.84 16.29
N ASN A 10 19.99 59.21 15.31
CA ASN A 10 19.29 58.80 14.09
C ASN A 10 19.81 57.52 13.40
N VAL A 11 20.76 56.79 14.00
CA VAL A 11 21.34 55.58 13.38
C VAL A 11 20.73 54.29 13.93
N ASP A 12 20.13 54.31 15.12
CA ASP A 12 19.72 53.09 15.85
C ASP A 12 18.31 52.57 15.49
N LYS A 13 17.39 53.47 15.10
CA LYS A 13 16.01 53.10 14.68
C LYS A 13 15.95 52.52 13.27
N SER A 14 16.84 52.94 12.39
CA SER A 14 16.98 52.44 11.01
C SER A 14 17.52 51.02 11.01
N SER A 15 18.62 50.77 11.74
CA SER A 15 19.24 49.46 11.91
C SER A 15 18.29 48.43 12.55
N SER A 16 17.51 48.85 13.55
CA SER A 16 16.54 47.95 14.22
C SER A 16 15.38 47.55 13.29
N ARG A 17 14.88 48.47 12.45
CA ARG A 17 13.83 48.18 11.45
C ARG A 17 14.35 47.28 10.34
N GLU A 18 15.54 47.57 9.82
CA GLU A 18 16.21 46.73 8.82
C GLU A 18 16.46 45.31 9.35
N SER A 19 16.81 45.13 10.63
CA SER A 19 16.95 43.80 11.23
C SER A 19 15.62 43.06 11.39
N MET A 20 14.53 43.78 11.71
CA MET A 20 13.19 43.20 11.88
C MET A 20 12.57 42.81 10.53
N ASP A 21 12.80 43.61 9.50
CA ASP A 21 12.41 43.30 8.13
C ASP A 21 13.23 42.13 7.57
N ALA A 22 14.56 42.11 7.79
CA ALA A 22 15.41 40.98 7.43
C ALA A 22 15.00 39.67 8.13
N TYR A 23 14.61 39.74 9.41
CA TYR A 23 14.10 38.58 10.16
C TYR A 23 12.76 38.07 9.58
N LYS A 24 11.85 38.99 9.24
CA LYS A 24 10.55 38.67 8.64
C LYS A 24 10.70 38.09 7.23
N ASP A 25 11.63 38.61 6.44
CA ASP A 25 11.96 38.10 5.11
C ASP A 25 12.61 36.72 5.17
N ASN A 26 13.50 36.50 6.13
CA ASN A 26 14.10 35.19 6.36
C ASN A 26 13.06 34.15 6.84
N TRP A 27 12.15 34.55 7.74
CA TRP A 27 11.05 33.69 8.20
C TRP A 27 10.10 33.34 7.07
N SER A 28 9.70 34.33 6.27
CA SER A 28 8.81 34.11 5.13
C SER A 28 9.46 33.26 4.04
N ALA A 29 10.76 33.44 3.77
CA ALA A 29 11.52 32.55 2.88
C ALA A 29 11.58 31.11 3.40
N CYS A 30 11.83 30.90 4.70
CA CYS A 30 11.80 29.58 5.34
C CYS A 30 10.41 28.93 5.22
N LEU A 31 9.35 29.70 5.44
CA LEU A 31 7.97 29.21 5.37
C LEU A 31 7.58 28.85 3.93
N LEU A 32 7.94 29.67 2.94
CA LEU A 32 7.76 29.42 1.52
C LEU A 32 8.50 28.17 1.06
N TYR A 33 9.74 27.99 1.51
CA TYR A 33 10.51 26.78 1.21
C TYR A 33 9.82 25.54 1.76
N ARG A 34 9.34 25.58 3.01
CA ARG A 34 8.57 24.47 3.60
C ARG A 34 7.24 24.24 2.89
N ASN A 35 6.52 25.30 2.53
CA ASN A 35 5.27 25.20 1.79
C ASN A 35 5.49 24.51 0.44
N LYS A 36 6.52 24.95 -0.31
CA LYS A 36 6.92 24.34 -1.59
C LYS A 36 7.30 22.86 -1.46
N GLN A 37 8.01 22.49 -0.38
CA GLN A 37 8.33 21.08 -0.11
C GLN A 37 7.07 20.27 0.22
N LEU A 38 6.13 20.81 0.99
CA LEU A 38 4.85 20.16 1.30
C LEU A 38 3.98 20.01 0.04
N THR A 39 3.95 21.01 -0.84
CA THR A 39 3.21 20.93 -2.11
C THR A 39 3.78 19.84 -3.01
N ARG A 40 5.11 19.70 -3.10
CA ARG A 40 5.76 18.61 -3.85
C ARG A 40 5.41 17.24 -3.30
N GLN A 41 5.46 17.08 -1.98
CA GLN A 41 5.04 15.83 -1.34
C GLN A 41 3.57 15.52 -1.62
N LEU A 42 2.68 16.53 -1.52
CA LEU A 42 1.26 16.38 -1.83
C LEU A 42 1.03 15.96 -3.29
N GLU A 43 1.74 16.59 -4.24
CA GLU A 43 1.70 16.21 -5.65
C GLU A 43 2.20 14.79 -5.89
N ASP A 44 3.26 14.35 -5.20
CA ASP A 44 3.79 13.00 -5.33
C ASP A 44 2.82 11.97 -4.73
N TYR A 45 2.19 12.27 -3.59
CA TYR A 45 1.11 11.46 -3.03
C TYR A 45 -0.10 11.40 -3.97
N GLN A 46 -0.49 12.53 -4.57
CA GLN A 46 -1.59 12.57 -5.54
C GLN A 46 -1.25 11.82 -6.82
N LYS A 47 -0.01 11.88 -7.30
CA LYS A 47 0.46 11.10 -8.45
C LYS A 47 0.44 9.61 -8.15
N VAL A 48 0.94 9.18 -6.99
CA VAL A 48 0.84 7.78 -6.54
C VAL A 48 -0.62 7.38 -6.40
N THR A 49 -1.48 8.23 -5.83
CA THR A 49 -2.91 7.96 -5.65
C THR A 49 -3.67 7.91 -6.98
N ALA A 50 -3.32 8.75 -7.95
CA ALA A 50 -3.89 8.79 -9.30
C ALA A 50 -3.39 7.63 -10.17
N LEU A 51 -2.12 7.24 -10.04
CA LEU A 51 -1.57 6.04 -10.65
C LEU A 51 -2.22 4.77 -10.09
N VAL A 52 -2.63 4.82 -8.82
CA VAL A 52 -3.30 3.73 -8.11
C VAL A 52 -4.81 3.72 -8.34
N GLY A 53 -5.42 4.83 -8.76
CA GLY A 53 -6.86 4.90 -9.13
C GLY A 53 -7.77 4.14 -8.18
N CYS A 54 -7.43 4.11 -6.88
CA CYS A 54 -7.93 3.08 -5.98
C CYS A 54 -9.43 3.31 -5.79
N SER A 55 -10.25 2.53 -6.48
CA SER A 55 -11.67 2.49 -6.19
C SER A 55 -11.82 2.19 -4.70
N SER A 56 -12.89 2.69 -4.08
CA SER A 56 -13.20 2.40 -2.68
C SER A 56 -13.13 0.89 -2.39
N SER A 57 -13.47 0.04 -3.37
CA SER A 57 -13.34 -1.42 -3.30
C SER A 57 -11.90 -1.93 -3.24
N LEU A 58 -10.93 -1.32 -3.94
CA LEU A 58 -9.52 -1.71 -3.88
C LEU A 58 -8.89 -1.34 -2.53
N MET A 59 -9.22 -0.16 -1.97
CA MET A 59 -8.77 0.21 -0.62
C MET A 59 -9.30 -0.75 0.44
N VAL A 60 -10.57 -1.15 0.32
CA VAL A 60 -11.16 -2.18 1.19
C VAL A 60 -10.42 -3.50 1.01
N ALA A 61 -10.13 -3.93 -0.22
CA ALA A 61 -9.40 -5.15 -0.51
C ALA A 61 -7.96 -5.14 0.05
N MET A 62 -7.26 -4.01 -0.01
CA MET A 62 -5.96 -3.83 0.65
C MET A 62 -6.07 -3.98 2.17
N GLY A 63 -7.10 -3.39 2.78
CA GLY A 63 -7.40 -3.55 4.21
C GLY A 63 -7.73 -5.00 4.58
N GLN A 64 -8.52 -5.69 3.76
CA GLN A 64 -8.83 -7.12 3.92
C GLN A 64 -7.56 -7.97 3.86
N LEU A 65 -6.67 -7.72 2.88
CA LEU A 65 -5.39 -8.41 2.78
C LEU A 65 -4.52 -8.19 4.02
N LEU A 66 -4.45 -6.95 4.53
CA LEU A 66 -3.73 -6.64 5.77
C LEU A 66 -4.30 -7.40 6.97
N CYS A 67 -5.63 -7.45 7.10
CA CYS A 67 -6.32 -8.20 8.15
C CYS A 67 -6.02 -9.70 8.05
N LEU A 68 -5.98 -10.27 6.85
CA LEU A 68 -5.62 -11.69 6.66
C LEU A 68 -4.20 -12.01 7.15
N HIS A 69 -3.26 -11.07 7.03
CA HIS A 69 -1.91 -11.24 7.54
C HIS A 69 -1.78 -11.06 9.05
N GLN A 70 -2.54 -10.14 9.65
CA GLN A 70 -2.39 -9.79 11.07
C GLN A 70 -3.39 -10.49 12.00
N LYS A 71 -4.68 -10.42 11.66
CA LYS A 71 -5.80 -10.90 12.48
C LYS A 71 -6.80 -11.65 11.58
N PRO A 72 -6.45 -12.86 11.14
CA PRO A 72 -7.30 -13.61 10.23
C PRO A 72 -8.60 -14.01 10.94
N ALA A 73 -9.72 -13.66 10.30
CA ALA A 73 -11.07 -13.93 10.76
C ALA A 73 -11.90 -14.52 9.61
N TYR A 74 -12.89 -15.35 9.94
CA TYR A 74 -13.89 -15.76 8.97
C TYR A 74 -14.76 -14.55 8.58
N GLY A 75 -15.21 -14.49 7.33
CA GLY A 75 -16.09 -13.43 6.84
C GLY A 75 -15.39 -12.09 6.53
N ILE A 76 -14.06 -12.05 6.46
CA ILE A 76 -13.32 -10.86 5.99
C ILE A 76 -13.68 -10.52 4.54
N VAL A 77 -13.80 -11.54 3.68
CA VAL A 77 -14.21 -11.43 2.28
C VAL A 77 -15.53 -12.17 2.11
N ARG A 78 -16.58 -11.46 1.68
CA ARG A 78 -17.97 -11.92 1.78
C ARG A 78 -18.59 -12.30 0.45
N ASP A 79 -18.30 -11.53 -0.60
CA ASP A 79 -18.92 -11.68 -1.91
C ASP A 79 -17.89 -11.80 -3.04
N GLU A 80 -18.37 -12.15 -4.24
CA GLU A 80 -17.52 -12.28 -5.42
C GLU A 80 -16.81 -10.96 -5.76
N ALA A 81 -17.45 -9.80 -5.61
CA ALA A 81 -16.86 -8.53 -5.99
C ALA A 81 -15.68 -8.15 -5.07
N GLU A 82 -15.78 -8.41 -3.77
CA GLU A 82 -14.69 -8.28 -2.81
C GLU A 82 -13.55 -9.25 -3.18
N TRP A 83 -13.84 -10.50 -3.59
CA TRP A 83 -12.82 -11.44 -4.09
C TRP A 83 -12.10 -10.94 -5.35
N HIS A 84 -12.84 -10.40 -6.34
CA HIS A 84 -12.24 -9.85 -7.55
C HIS A 84 -11.35 -8.64 -7.23
N SER A 85 -11.80 -7.76 -6.33
CA SER A 85 -11.00 -6.62 -5.87
C SER A 85 -9.72 -7.08 -5.17
N LEU A 86 -9.81 -8.15 -4.37
CA LEU A 86 -8.66 -8.77 -3.72
C LEU A 86 -7.68 -9.39 -4.73
N PHE A 87 -8.17 -10.02 -5.79
CA PHE A 87 -7.31 -10.57 -6.85
C PHE A 87 -6.51 -9.46 -7.54
N ILE A 88 -7.15 -8.35 -7.89
CA ILE A 88 -6.48 -7.19 -8.48
C ILE A 88 -5.39 -6.64 -7.54
N VAL A 89 -5.70 -6.49 -6.24
CA VAL A 89 -4.72 -6.03 -5.26
C VAL A 89 -3.54 -7.00 -5.14
N ILE A 90 -3.77 -8.32 -5.16
CA ILE A 90 -2.71 -9.31 -5.08
C ILE A 90 -1.85 -9.28 -6.36
N ASP A 91 -2.45 -9.24 -7.54
CA ASP A 91 -1.72 -9.15 -8.82
C ASP A 91 -0.91 -7.85 -8.90
N LEU A 92 -1.44 -6.74 -8.37
CA LEU A 92 -0.72 -5.46 -8.27
C LEU A 92 0.49 -5.53 -7.33
N LEU A 93 0.35 -6.18 -6.17
CA LEU A 93 1.40 -6.22 -5.14
C LEU A 93 2.51 -7.23 -5.45
N TYR A 94 2.15 -8.38 -6.00
CA TYR A 94 3.09 -9.48 -6.28
C TYR A 94 3.52 -9.53 -7.76
N GLY A 95 2.95 -8.67 -8.60
CA GLY A 95 3.20 -8.59 -10.04
C GLY A 95 2.57 -9.76 -10.79
N GLY A 96 2.30 -9.61 -12.09
CA GLY A 96 1.80 -10.67 -12.97
C GLY A 96 0.30 -10.96 -12.85
N CYS A 97 -0.29 -11.50 -13.92
CA CYS A 97 -1.70 -11.93 -13.96
C CYS A 97 -1.78 -13.44 -13.70
N LEU A 98 -2.00 -13.83 -12.44
CA LEU A 98 -2.10 -15.26 -12.10
C LEU A 98 -3.29 -15.91 -12.83
N LEU A 99 -4.37 -15.17 -13.05
CA LEU A 99 -5.54 -15.65 -13.79
C LEU A 99 -5.17 -16.10 -15.21
N GLU A 100 -4.36 -15.33 -15.93
CA GLU A 100 -3.92 -15.66 -17.30
C GLU A 100 -3.03 -16.91 -17.31
N THR A 101 -2.12 -17.01 -16.34
CA THR A 101 -1.21 -18.15 -16.18
C THR A 101 -1.97 -19.45 -15.89
N LEU A 102 -3.05 -19.35 -15.12
CA LEU A 102 -3.86 -20.49 -14.71
C LEU A 102 -5.09 -20.76 -15.60
N ALA A 103 -5.35 -19.89 -16.59
CA ALA A 103 -6.52 -19.98 -17.46
C ALA A 103 -6.58 -21.31 -18.23
N SER A 104 -5.42 -21.88 -18.60
CA SER A 104 -5.31 -23.15 -19.33
C SER A 104 -5.69 -24.39 -18.51
N PHE A 105 -5.77 -24.29 -17.18
CA PHE A 105 -5.90 -25.46 -16.29
C PHE A 105 -7.33 -25.69 -15.75
N CYS A 106 -8.33 -24.97 -16.26
CA CYS A 106 -9.75 -25.11 -15.88
C CYS A 106 -9.97 -25.26 -14.36
N LEU A 107 -9.46 -24.29 -13.59
CA LEU A 107 -9.64 -24.25 -12.14
C LEU A 107 -11.04 -23.75 -11.77
N SER A 108 -11.62 -24.29 -10.71
CA SER A 108 -12.86 -23.75 -10.16
C SER A 108 -12.61 -22.41 -9.45
N ALA A 109 -13.65 -21.59 -9.24
CA ALA A 109 -13.52 -20.32 -8.53
C ALA A 109 -12.88 -20.48 -7.13
N GLN A 110 -13.20 -21.55 -6.41
CA GLN A 110 -12.62 -21.83 -5.10
C GLN A 110 -11.15 -22.26 -5.17
N GLU A 111 -10.76 -22.97 -6.23
CA GLU A 111 -9.36 -23.32 -6.48
C GLU A 111 -8.54 -22.08 -6.84
N LEU A 112 -9.11 -21.20 -7.66
CA LEU A 112 -8.50 -19.93 -8.02
C LEU A 112 -8.26 -19.06 -6.77
N ARG A 113 -9.28 -18.90 -5.91
CA ARG A 113 -9.14 -18.20 -4.62
C ARG A 113 -8.00 -18.77 -3.79
N LEU A 114 -7.90 -20.10 -3.70
CA LEU A 114 -6.82 -20.75 -2.97
C LEU A 114 -5.45 -20.39 -3.56
N CYS A 115 -5.29 -20.39 -4.89
CA CYS A 115 -4.04 -19.97 -5.54
C CYS A 115 -3.68 -18.52 -5.22
N TYR A 116 -4.62 -17.58 -5.31
CA TYR A 116 -4.38 -16.18 -4.98
C TYR A 116 -3.95 -15.98 -3.52
N LEU A 117 -4.57 -16.67 -2.57
CA LEU A 117 -4.18 -16.59 -1.16
C LEU A 117 -2.76 -17.16 -0.91
N ILE A 118 -2.35 -18.17 -1.69
CA ILE A 118 -0.99 -18.73 -1.63
C ILE A 118 0.03 -17.76 -2.24
N ARG A 119 -0.32 -17.09 -3.35
CA ARG A 119 0.49 -16.02 -3.95
C ARG A 119 0.71 -14.88 -2.96
N ALA A 120 -0.33 -14.53 -2.21
CA ALA A 120 -0.27 -13.61 -1.07
C ALA A 120 0.48 -14.16 0.16
N ARG A 121 1.12 -15.33 0.07
CA ARG A 121 1.94 -15.95 1.13
C ARG A 121 1.18 -16.20 2.45
N LEU A 122 -0.14 -16.42 2.36
CA LEU A 122 -0.94 -16.76 3.54
C LEU A 122 -0.72 -18.21 3.96
N THR A 123 -0.72 -18.43 5.28
CA THR A 123 -0.50 -19.77 5.83
C THR A 123 -1.72 -20.66 5.62
N ASN A 124 -1.52 -21.99 5.58
CA ASN A 124 -2.62 -22.96 5.50
C ASN A 124 -3.65 -22.79 6.63
N LYS A 125 -3.23 -22.33 7.81
CA LYS A 125 -4.12 -22.06 8.96
C LYS A 125 -5.03 -20.86 8.66
N THR A 126 -4.46 -19.76 8.17
CA THR A 126 -5.22 -18.57 7.77
C THR A 126 -6.23 -18.88 6.67
N ILE A 127 -5.80 -19.60 5.64
CA ILE A 127 -6.67 -19.98 4.51
C ILE A 127 -7.80 -20.89 4.98
N ALA A 128 -7.50 -21.85 5.86
CA ALA A 128 -8.50 -22.74 6.43
C ALA A 128 -9.56 -21.96 7.22
N LEU A 129 -9.12 -20.99 8.03
CA LEU A 129 -10.00 -20.14 8.81
C LEU A 129 -10.87 -19.25 7.92
N LEU A 130 -10.31 -18.68 6.86
CA LEU A 130 -11.03 -17.84 5.91
C LEU A 130 -12.15 -18.61 5.18
N PHE A 131 -11.88 -19.85 4.79
CA PHE A 131 -12.88 -20.71 4.14
C PHE A 131 -13.77 -21.47 5.13
N ASN A 132 -13.58 -21.30 6.44
CA ASN A 132 -14.26 -22.07 7.48
C ASN A 132 -14.14 -23.60 7.28
N ILE A 133 -12.93 -24.06 6.97
CA ILE A 133 -12.59 -25.47 6.79
C ILE A 133 -11.39 -25.86 7.66
N THR A 134 -11.03 -27.14 7.66
CA THR A 134 -9.81 -27.61 8.34
C THR A 134 -8.55 -27.38 7.49
N PRO A 135 -7.37 -27.15 8.11
CA PRO A 135 -6.10 -27.07 7.37
C PRO A 135 -5.78 -28.32 6.55
N ARG A 136 -6.26 -29.49 6.97
CA ARG A 136 -6.11 -30.74 6.22
C ARG A 136 -6.90 -30.73 4.92
N SER A 137 -8.07 -30.09 4.90
CA SER A 137 -8.85 -29.87 3.68
C SER A 137 -8.12 -28.95 2.71
N VAL A 138 -7.45 -27.90 3.20
CA VAL A 138 -6.60 -27.02 2.37
C VAL A 138 -5.49 -27.82 1.68
N LEU A 139 -4.80 -28.71 2.42
CA LEU A 139 -3.76 -29.56 1.85
C LEU A 139 -4.30 -30.49 0.75
N LYS A 140 -5.48 -31.09 0.94
CA LYS A 140 -6.13 -31.92 -0.10
C LYS A 140 -6.45 -31.10 -1.36
N SER A 141 -6.97 -29.89 -1.20
CA SER A 141 -7.24 -28.99 -2.33
C SER A 141 -5.96 -28.59 -3.07
N LYS A 142 -4.87 -28.28 -2.33
CA LYS A 142 -3.55 -28.03 -2.93
C LYS A 142 -3.07 -29.22 -3.77
N GLN A 143 -3.20 -30.44 -3.26
CA GLN A 143 -2.82 -31.65 -4.01
C GLN A 143 -3.67 -31.82 -5.27
N ARG A 144 -4.98 -31.60 -5.20
CA ARG A 144 -5.85 -31.66 -6.37
C ARG A 144 -5.46 -30.66 -7.45
N ILE A 145 -5.17 -29.42 -7.07
CA ILE A 145 -4.70 -28.39 -8.01
C ILE A 145 -3.32 -28.74 -8.57
N LYS A 146 -2.42 -29.25 -7.72
CA LYS A 146 -1.10 -29.73 -8.14
C LYS A 146 -1.21 -30.81 -9.22
N SER A 147 -2.14 -31.76 -9.07
CA SER A 147 -2.43 -32.78 -10.10
C SER A 147 -2.95 -32.19 -11.40
N LYS A 148 -3.82 -31.16 -11.34
CA LYS A 148 -4.32 -30.45 -12.54
C LYS A 148 -3.21 -29.70 -13.28
N LEU A 149 -2.25 -29.14 -12.54
CA LEU A 149 -1.10 -28.43 -13.10
C LEU A 149 0.03 -29.36 -13.57
N SER A 150 -0.14 -30.69 -13.41
CA SER A 150 0.86 -31.70 -13.75
C SER A 150 2.25 -31.42 -13.14
N LEU A 151 2.29 -30.77 -11.97
CA LEU A 151 3.56 -30.46 -11.29
C LEU A 151 4.19 -31.72 -10.71
N SER A 152 5.52 -31.83 -10.84
CA SER A 152 6.26 -32.99 -10.35
C SER A 152 6.13 -33.15 -8.83
N GLY A 153 6.27 -34.37 -8.32
CA GLY A 153 6.18 -34.66 -6.88
C GLY A 153 7.16 -33.84 -6.02
N SER A 154 8.30 -33.46 -6.61
CA SER A 154 9.39 -32.66 -6.02
C SER A 154 9.03 -31.18 -5.83
N ASP A 155 8.26 -30.60 -6.74
CA ASP A 155 8.03 -29.15 -6.74
C ASP A 155 7.01 -28.76 -5.67
N SER A 156 7.37 -27.79 -4.82
CA SER A 156 6.43 -27.26 -3.83
C SER A 156 5.41 -26.37 -4.53
N PHE A 157 4.14 -26.79 -4.51
CA PHE A 157 3.03 -26.05 -5.12
C PHE A 157 3.02 -24.57 -4.68
N ASP A 158 3.28 -24.32 -3.40
CA ASP A 158 3.36 -22.98 -2.85
C ASP A 158 4.44 -22.11 -3.51
N ARG A 159 5.63 -22.66 -3.79
CA ARG A 159 6.68 -21.90 -4.49
C ARG A 159 6.30 -21.62 -5.93
N TYR A 160 5.75 -22.62 -6.63
CA TYR A 160 5.32 -22.46 -8.01
C TYR A 160 4.34 -21.28 -8.14
N ILE A 161 3.27 -21.27 -7.33
CA ILE A 161 2.25 -20.21 -7.37
C ILE A 161 2.81 -18.83 -6.94
N GLN A 162 3.77 -18.80 -6.02
CA GLN A 162 4.44 -17.55 -5.59
C GLN A 162 5.46 -17.00 -6.58
N GLN A 163 5.86 -17.79 -7.58
CA GLN A 163 6.88 -17.45 -8.57
C GLN A 163 6.33 -17.27 -9.99
N CYS A 164 5.20 -17.91 -10.32
CA CYS A 164 4.30 -17.44 -11.36
C CYS A 164 3.92 -15.99 -11.07
#